data_AF-A0A3S7KFU3-F1
#
_entry.id   AF-A0A3S7KFU3-F1
#
_cell.length_a   1.000
_cell.length_b   1.000
_cell.length_c   1.000
_cell.angle_alpha   90.00
_cell.angle_beta   90.00
_cell.angle_gamma   90.00
#
_symmetry.space_group_name_H-M   'P 1'
#
loop_
_entity.id
_entity.type
_entity.pdbx_description
1 polymer ?
#
loop_
_entity_poly.entity_id
_entity_poly.type
_entity_poly.pdbx_seq_one_letter_code
_entity_poly.pdbx_strand_id
1 'polypeptide(L)'
;MSYKILYISLRRLIGERDVAGLRSRLLQHGPVLFAHALALGSPRVVADALSLLPISERITVLRHLPHPLRDAMKPLCIGGSQRLHLQPWSPSVLALRRA
;
A
#
# COMPACT_ATOMS: atom_id res chain seq x y z
N MET A 1 -3.46 -19.21 13.32
CA MET A 1 -2.61 -19.23 12.11
C MET A 1 -1.35 -18.44 12.40
N SER A 2 -0.16 -19.03 12.24
CA SER A 2 1.11 -18.30 12.47
C SER A 2 1.34 -17.27 11.36
N TYR A 3 1.72 -16.04 11.71
CA TYR A 3 2.03 -14.97 10.74
C TYR A 3 3.19 -15.34 9.80
N LYS A 4 4.05 -16.30 10.18
CA LYS A 4 5.07 -16.89 9.30
C LYS A 4 4.47 -17.68 8.13
N ILE A 5 3.44 -18.49 8.39
CA ILE A 5 2.75 -19.27 7.35
C ILE A 5 2.01 -18.33 6.41
N LEU A 6 1.35 -17.30 6.96
CA LEU A 6 0.71 -16.28 6.16
C LEU A 6 1.72 -15.57 5.25
N TYR A 7 2.90 -15.21 5.76
CA TYR A 7 3.94 -14.55 4.96
C TYR A 7 4.36 -15.36 3.72
N ILE A 8 4.49 -16.69 3.84
CA ILE A 8 4.82 -17.55 2.69
C ILE A 8 3.76 -17.42 1.59
N SER A 9 2.48 -17.48 1.97
CA SER A 9 1.37 -17.27 1.03
C SER A 9 1.38 -15.86 0.43
N LEU A 10 1.59 -14.82 1.25
CA LEU A 10 1.65 -13.44 0.78
C LEU A 10 2.79 -13.23 -0.22
N ARG A 11 3.98 -13.77 0.07
CA ARG A 11 5.16 -13.65 -0.81
C ARG A 11 4.88 -14.25 -2.19
N ARG A 12 4.23 -15.42 -2.24
CA ARG A 12 3.82 -16.06 -3.48
C ARG A 12 2.87 -15.16 -4.27
N LEU A 13 1.80 -14.68 -3.62
CA LEU A 13 0.79 -13.83 -4.26
C LEU A 13 1.37 -12.51 -4.77
N ILE A 14 2.33 -11.91 -4.04
CA ILE A 14 3.05 -10.71 -4.50
C ILE A 14 3.87 -11.02 -5.76
N GLY A 15 4.59 -12.15 -5.77
CA GLY A 15 5.37 -12.60 -6.93
C GLY A 15 4.52 -12.89 -8.16
N GLU A 16 3.34 -13.49 -7.97
CA GLU A 16 2.35 -13.73 -9.02
C GLU A 16 1.54 -12.47 -9.39
N ARG A 17 1.74 -11.35 -8.66
CA ARG A 17 0.95 -10.11 -8.75
C ARG A 17 -0.57 -10.36 -8.63
N ASP A 18 -0.97 -11.38 -7.87
CA ASP A 18 -2.37 -11.73 -7.65
C ASP A 18 -3.02 -10.79 -6.61
N VAL A 19 -3.59 -9.70 -7.13
CA VAL A 19 -4.29 -8.69 -6.34
C VAL A 19 -5.52 -9.30 -5.64
N ALA A 20 -6.28 -10.15 -6.32
CA ALA A 20 -7.51 -10.72 -5.77
C ALA A 20 -7.18 -11.65 -4.59
N GLY A 21 -6.16 -12.49 -4.73
CA GLY A 21 -5.65 -13.34 -3.66
C GLY A 21 -5.12 -12.54 -2.47
N LEU A 22 -4.38 -11.45 -2.71
CA LEU A 22 -3.90 -10.57 -1.63
C LEU A 22 -5.04 -9.94 -0.85
N ARG A 23 -6.07 -9.42 -1.54
CA ARG A 23 -7.25 -8.84 -0.90
C ARG A 23 -8.05 -9.87 -0.13
N SER A 24 -8.21 -11.07 -0.67
CA SER A 24 -8.84 -12.20 0.02
C SER A 24 -8.12 -12.52 1.34
N ARG A 25 -6.78 -12.57 1.33
CA ARG A 25 -5.99 -12.79 2.56
C ARG A 25 -6.10 -11.64 3.56
N LEU A 26 -6.15 -10.39 3.08
CA LEU A 26 -6.38 -9.23 3.93
C LEU A 26 -7.75 -9.30 4.63
N LEU A 27 -8.81 -9.65 3.89
CA LEU A 27 -10.16 -9.78 4.44
C LEU A 27 -10.27 -10.97 5.41
N GLN A 28 -9.65 -12.09 5.08
CA GLN A 28 -9.73 -13.30 5.89
C GLN A 28 -8.99 -13.20 7.23
N HIS A 29 -7.82 -12.56 7.26
CA HIS A 29 -6.96 -12.50 8.44
C HIS A 29 -6.97 -11.14 9.15
N GLY A 30 -7.55 -10.12 8.51
CA GLY A 30 -7.56 -8.75 8.99
C GLY A 30 -6.24 -8.01 8.77
N PRO A 31 -6.29 -6.67 8.87
CA PRO A 31 -5.18 -5.80 8.49
C PRO A 31 -4.00 -5.86 9.46
N VAL A 32 -4.23 -6.16 10.74
CA VAL A 32 -3.18 -6.28 11.76
C VAL A 32 -2.27 -7.46 11.46
N LEU A 33 -2.86 -8.67 11.37
CA LEU A 33 -2.09 -9.90 11.18
C LEU A 33 -1.44 -9.93 9.79
N PHE A 34 -2.11 -9.37 8.78
CA PHE A 34 -1.55 -9.16 7.45
C PHE A 34 -0.31 -8.24 7.48
N ALA A 35 -0.38 -7.08 8.14
CA ALA A 35 0.74 -6.14 8.22
C ALA A 35 1.95 -6.75 8.98
N HIS A 36 1.70 -7.46 10.08
CA HIS A 36 2.76 -8.16 10.82
C HIS A 36 3.40 -9.29 10.00
N ALA A 37 2.61 -10.02 9.20
CA ALA A 37 3.15 -11.01 8.29
C ALA A 37 4.00 -10.37 7.19
N LEU A 38 3.55 -9.26 6.58
CA LEU A 38 4.33 -8.52 5.59
C LEU A 38 5.65 -7.98 6.15
N ALA A 39 5.66 -7.55 7.41
CA ALA A 39 6.84 -7.03 8.07
C ALA A 39 7.97 -8.06 8.26
N LEU A 40 7.71 -9.35 8.03
CA LEU A 40 8.76 -10.38 7.94
C LEU A 40 9.60 -10.25 6.65
N GLY A 41 9.07 -9.59 5.62
CA GLY A 41 9.75 -9.35 4.36
C GLY A 41 10.65 -8.12 4.39
N SER A 42 11.41 -7.93 3.32
CA SER A 42 12.19 -6.70 3.12
C SER A 42 11.27 -5.50 2.82
N PRO A 43 11.74 -4.26 3.06
CA PRO A 43 10.96 -3.05 2.73
C PRO A 43 10.45 -3.01 1.28
N ARG A 44 11.17 -3.63 0.33
CA ARG A 44 10.74 -3.74 -1.08
C ARG A 44 9.50 -4.62 -1.23
N VAL A 45 9.47 -5.78 -0.56
CA VAL A 45 8.30 -6.68 -0.58
C VAL A 45 7.08 -6.01 0.02
N VAL A 46 7.27 -5.23 1.09
CA VAL A 46 6.20 -4.44 1.72
C VAL A 46 5.69 -3.37 0.74
N ALA A 47 6.59 -2.64 0.08
CA ALA A 47 6.22 -1.63 -0.93
C ALA A 47 5.43 -2.24 -2.09
N ASP A 48 5.88 -3.37 -2.62
CA ASP A 48 5.21 -4.08 -3.72
C ASP A 48 3.81 -4.52 -3.29
N ALA A 49 3.66 -5.14 -2.12
CA ALA A 49 2.36 -5.53 -1.59
C ALA A 49 1.41 -4.33 -1.45
N LEU A 50 1.88 -3.23 -0.86
CA LEU A 50 1.09 -2.01 -0.70
C LEU A 50 0.70 -1.41 -2.05
N SER A 51 1.58 -1.48 -3.06
CA SER A 51 1.31 -0.95 -4.41
C SER A 51 0.18 -1.68 -5.13
N LEU A 52 0.01 -2.98 -4.84
CA LEU A 52 -1.05 -3.84 -5.39
C LEU A 52 -2.40 -3.62 -4.72
N LEU A 53 -2.44 -3.07 -3.51
CA LEU A 53 -3.68 -2.81 -2.79
C LEU A 53 -4.31 -1.47 -3.21
N PRO A 54 -5.66 -1.40 -3.24
CA PRO A 54 -6.37 -0.13 -3.40
C PRO A 54 -6.08 0.81 -2.23
N ILE A 55 -6.21 2.12 -2.45
CA ILE A 55 -5.74 3.16 -1.53
C ILE A 55 -6.31 3.02 -0.10
N SER A 56 -7.59 2.67 0.05
CA SER A 56 -8.25 2.51 1.35
C SER A 56 -7.66 1.35 2.15
N GLU A 57 -7.41 0.22 1.49
CA GLU A 57 -6.79 -0.96 2.11
C GLU A 57 -5.32 -0.70 2.42
N ARG A 58 -4.61 0.00 1.52
CA ARG A 58 -3.21 0.39 1.69
C ARG A 58 -3.01 1.23 2.95
N ILE A 59 -3.83 2.27 3.15
CA ILE A 59 -3.80 3.12 4.35
C ILE A 59 -4.06 2.29 5.60
N THR A 60 -5.05 1.38 5.54
CA THR A 60 -5.41 0.52 6.66
C THR A 60 -4.23 -0.39 7.05
N VAL A 61 -3.60 -1.07 6.09
CA VAL A 61 -2.43 -1.93 6.34
C VAL A 61 -1.23 -1.11 6.84
N LEU A 62 -0.96 0.06 6.25
CA LEU A 62 0.13 0.94 6.67
C LEU A 62 0.04 1.32 8.16
N ARG A 63 -1.18 1.56 8.67
CA ARG A 63 -1.42 1.88 10.09
C ARG A 63 -1.08 0.74 11.06
N HIS A 64 -0.88 -0.49 10.57
CA HIS A 64 -0.49 -1.63 11.39
C HIS A 64 0.94 -2.12 11.17
N LEU A 65 1.70 -1.53 10.24
CA LEU A 65 3.12 -1.84 10.08
C LEU A 65 3.95 -1.39 11.30
N PRO A 66 5.09 -2.04 11.61
CA PRO A 66 6.04 -1.53 12.59
C PRO A 66 6.55 -0.13 12.25
N HIS A 67 6.88 0.67 13.27
CA HIS A 67 7.21 2.10 13.11
C HIS A 67 8.25 2.41 12.01
N PRO A 68 9.41 1.71 11.93
CA PRO A 68 10.41 1.98 10.90
C PRO A 68 9.90 1.73 9.47
N LEU A 69 9.13 0.65 9.28
CA LEU A 69 8.55 0.32 7.98
C LEU A 69 7.43 1.28 7.62
N ARG A 70 6.59 1.65 8.58
CA ARG A 70 5.50 2.61 8.39
C ARG A 70 6.04 3.92 7.82
N ASP A 71 7.09 4.47 8.43
CA ASP A 71 7.66 5.73 7.99
C ASP A 71 8.28 5.65 6.60
N ALA A 72 8.99 4.55 6.31
CA ALA A 72 9.52 4.31 4.97
C ALA A 72 8.43 4.19 3.90
N MET A 73 7.25 3.66 4.26
CA MET A 73 6.15 3.40 3.33
C MET A 73 5.12 4.55 3.24
N LYS A 74 5.17 5.56 4.11
CA LYS A 74 4.28 6.74 4.08
C LYS A 74 4.13 7.38 2.68
N PRO A 75 5.21 7.58 1.88
CA PRO A 75 5.09 8.19 0.55
C PRO A 75 4.17 7.43 -0.41
N LEU A 76 4.08 6.11 -0.27
CA LEU A 76 3.25 5.25 -1.13
C LEU A 76 1.75 5.46 -0.89
N CYS A 77 1.36 6.00 0.26
CA CYS A 77 -0.04 6.27 0.59
C CYS A 77 -0.45 7.73 0.37
N ILE A 78 0.52 8.63 0.18
CA ILE A 78 0.29 10.08 0.08
C ILE A 78 0.46 10.58 -1.38
N GLY A 79 1.28 9.91 -2.20
CA GLY A 79 1.74 10.44 -3.49
C GLY A 79 0.96 10.05 -4.76
N GLY A 80 -0.06 9.21 -4.69
CA GLY A 80 -0.72 8.67 -5.90
C GLY A 80 -1.86 9.50 -6.47
N SER A 81 -2.57 10.27 -5.64
CA SER A 81 -3.79 10.99 -6.07
C SER A 81 -3.58 12.49 -6.29
N GLN A 82 -2.60 13.10 -5.62
CA GLN A 82 -2.33 14.55 -5.75
C GLN A 82 -1.44 14.92 -6.94
N ARG A 83 -0.60 14.00 -7.44
CA ARG A 83 0.28 14.26 -8.59
C ARG A 83 -0.42 14.28 -9.95
N LEU A 84 -1.69 13.87 -10.02
CA LEU A 84 -2.48 13.98 -11.24
C LEU A 84 -3.28 15.29 -11.34
N HIS A 85 -3.39 16.10 -10.28
CA HIS A 85 -4.17 17.35 -10.31
C HIS A 85 -3.32 18.63 -10.30
N LEU A 86 -2.01 18.54 -10.00
CA LEU A 86 -1.12 19.71 -9.97
C LEU A 86 -0.02 19.57 -11.03
N GLN A 87 -0.44 19.39 -12.28
CA GLN A 87 0.42 19.71 -13.43
C GLN A 87 0.44 21.25 -13.55
N PRO A 88 1.63 21.91 -13.55
CA PRO A 88 1.75 23.38 -13.65
C PRO A 88 1.11 23.98 -14.92
N TRP A 89 0.80 23.13 -15.89
CA TRP A 89 0.26 23.47 -17.21
C TRP A 89 -1.23 23.16 -17.34
N SER A 90 -1.91 22.78 -16.25
CA SER A 90 -3.36 22.55 -16.30
C SER A 90 -4.10 23.87 -16.54
N PRO A 91 -5.00 23.96 -17.54
CA PRO A 91 -5.72 25.19 -17.89
C PRO A 91 -6.56 25.74 -16.71
N SER A 92 -6.90 24.91 -15.73
CA SER A 92 -7.61 25.33 -14.50
C SER A 92 -6.79 26.28 -13.61
N VAL A 93 -5.45 26.20 -13.63
CA VAL A 93 -4.57 27.08 -12.82
C VAL A 93 -4.42 28.47 -13.47
N LEU A 94 -4.50 28.54 -14.80
CA LEU A 94 -4.42 29.80 -15.55
C LEU A 94 -5.69 30.66 -15.42
N ALA A 95 -6.84 30.03 -15.19
CA ALA A 95 -8.11 30.75 -14.99
C ALA A 95 -8.16 31.48 -13.64
N LEU A 96 -7.51 30.96 -12.60
CA LEU A 96 -7.57 31.56 -11.25
C LEU A 96 -6.63 32.77 -11.09
N ARG A 97 -5.67 32.96 -12.00
CA ARG A 97 -4.73 34.09 -11.96
C ARG A 97 -5.25 35.37 -12.63
N ARG A 98 -6.49 35.36 -13.12
CA ARG A 98 -7.10 36.48 -13.87
C ARG A 98 -8.39 37.02 -13.25
N ALA A 99 -8.71 36.66 -12.01
CA ALA A 99 -9.82 37.25 -11.25
C ALA A 99 -9.30 38.22 -10.19
#